data_AF-A0A2S9FDC9-F1
#
_entry.id   AF-A0A2S9FDC9-F1
#
_cell.length_a   1.000
_cell.length_b   1.000
_cell.length_c   1.000
_cell.angle_alpha   90.00
_cell.angle_beta   90.00
_cell.angle_gamma   90.00
#
_symmetry.space_group_name_H-M   'P 1'
#
loop_
_entity.id
_entity.type
_entity.pdbx_description
1 polymer ?
#
loop_
_entity_poly.entity_id
_entity_poly.type
_entity_poly.pdbx_seq_one_letter_code
_entity_poly.pdbx_strand_id
1 'polypeptide(L)'
;MRHLARETETAKAAGMTGRLCLDVAHAKTINTLLSPSSHEIDEARRTLARLDAPTGPYDGSAGPTRARAEAVLDLAAKLAVR
;
A
#
# COMPACT_ATOMS: atom_id res chain seq x y z
N MET A 1 -16.78 -12.25 -10.30
CA MET A 1 -15.46 -11.58 -10.07
C MET A 1 -15.49 -10.05 -10.09
N ARG A 2 -16.14 -9.35 -11.05
CA ARG A 2 -16.03 -7.87 -11.15
C ARG A 2 -16.42 -7.09 -9.89
N HIS A 3 -17.46 -7.54 -9.17
CA HIS A 3 -17.87 -6.93 -7.90
C HIS A 3 -16.82 -7.11 -6.78
N LEU A 4 -16.29 -8.33 -6.63
CA LEU A 4 -15.24 -8.63 -5.64
C LEU A 4 -14.04 -7.70 -5.79
N ALA A 5 -13.51 -7.56 -7.02
CA ALA A 5 -12.32 -6.75 -7.26
C ALA A 5 -12.58 -5.28 -6.90
N ARG A 6 -13.66 -4.71 -7.44
CA ARG A 6 -14.05 -3.31 -7.18
C ARG A 6 -14.26 -3.04 -5.69
N GLU A 7 -14.97 -3.90 -4.98
CA GLU A 7 -15.22 -3.73 -3.55
C GLU A 7 -13.93 -3.88 -2.72
N THR A 8 -13.01 -4.75 -3.14
CA THR A 8 -11.72 -4.92 -2.46
C THR A 8 -10.85 -3.68 -2.66
N GLU A 9 -10.85 -3.09 -3.85
CA GLU A 9 -10.17 -1.80 -4.12
C GLU A 9 -10.77 -0.67 -3.29
N THR A 10 -12.09 -0.56 -3.21
CA THR A 10 -12.76 0.44 -2.35
C THR A 10 -12.39 0.24 -0.88
N ALA A 11 -12.36 -1.01 -0.40
CA ALA A 11 -11.96 -1.32 0.96
C ALA A 11 -10.48 -0.94 1.22
N LYS A 12 -9.57 -1.26 0.30
CA LYS A 12 -8.16 -0.87 0.36
C LYS A 12 -8.02 0.65 0.44
N ALA A 13 -8.73 1.38 -0.42
CA ALA A 13 -8.71 2.84 -0.44
C ALA A 13 -9.24 3.48 0.86
N ALA A 14 -10.15 2.80 1.56
CA ALA A 14 -10.63 3.18 2.89
C ALA A 14 -9.69 2.80 4.04
N GLY A 15 -8.53 2.20 3.75
CA GLY A 15 -7.52 1.81 4.74
C GLY A 15 -7.64 0.38 5.27
N MET A 16 -8.51 -0.46 4.68
CA MET A 16 -8.61 -1.85 5.09
C MET A 16 -7.39 -2.66 4.60
N THR A 17 -6.80 -3.45 5.50
CA THR A 17 -5.60 -4.26 5.24
C THR A 17 -5.91 -5.73 4.96
N GLY A 18 -7.19 -6.11 5.00
CA GLY A 18 -7.66 -7.49 4.91
C GLY A 18 -9.13 -7.58 4.51
N ARG A 19 -9.54 -8.77 4.04
CA ARG A 19 -10.95 -9.10 3.75
C ARG A 19 -11.23 -10.56 4.12
N LEU A 20 -12.40 -10.81 4.70
CA LEU A 20 -12.88 -12.18 4.92
C LEU A 20 -13.10 -12.89 3.58
N CYS A 21 -12.47 -14.06 3.43
CA CYS A 21 -12.55 -14.88 2.23
C CYS A 21 -13.46 -16.08 2.49
N LEU A 22 -14.71 -16.02 2.01
CA LEU A 22 -15.72 -17.07 2.21
C LEU A 22 -15.70 -18.15 1.12
N ASP A 23 -14.97 -17.92 0.03
CA ASP A 23 -14.77 -18.85 -1.07
C ASP A 23 -13.29 -18.84 -1.45
N VAL A 24 -12.66 -20.02 -1.45
CA VAL A 24 -11.24 -20.19 -1.77
C VAL A 24 -10.87 -19.64 -3.15
N ALA A 25 -11.80 -19.63 -4.11
CA ALA A 25 -11.59 -19.07 -5.44
C ALA A 25 -11.30 -17.55 -5.41
N HIS A 26 -11.70 -16.85 -4.34
CA HIS A 26 -11.49 -15.42 -4.17
C HIS A 26 -10.12 -15.06 -3.57
N ALA A 27 -9.46 -16.01 -2.90
CA ALA A 27 -8.24 -15.75 -2.13
C ALA A 27 -7.14 -15.11 -2.98
N LYS A 28 -6.90 -15.64 -4.20
CA LYS A 28 -5.88 -15.10 -5.11
C LYS A 28 -6.16 -13.64 -5.46
N THR A 29 -7.39 -13.31 -5.82
CA THR A 29 -7.79 -11.94 -6.20
C THR A 29 -7.67 -10.99 -5.01
N ILE A 30 -8.19 -11.37 -3.84
CA ILE A 30 -8.11 -10.56 -2.62
C ILE A 30 -6.66 -10.27 -2.25
N ASN A 31 -5.82 -11.32 -2.19
CA ASN A 31 -4.41 -11.16 -1.81
C ASN A 31 -3.62 -10.35 -2.84
N THR A 32 -3.92 -10.49 -4.14
CA THR A 32 -3.28 -9.67 -5.18
C THR A 32 -3.61 -8.19 -5.00
N LEU A 33 -4.86 -7.86 -4.70
CA LEU A 33 -5.31 -6.46 -4.57
C LEU A 33 -4.84 -5.80 -3.27
N LEU A 34 -4.83 -6.54 -2.16
CA LEU A 34 -4.45 -6.01 -0.84
C LEU A 34 -2.93 -6.03 -0.60
N SER A 35 -2.16 -6.74 -1.42
CA SER A 35 -0.70 -6.63 -1.38
C SER A 35 -0.24 -5.32 -2.03
N PRO A 36 0.85 -4.69 -1.54
CA PRO A 36 1.49 -3.61 -2.25
C PRO A 36 1.93 -4.05 -3.65
N SER A 37 1.59 -3.27 -4.66
CA SER A 37 2.14 -3.43 -6.01
C SER A 37 3.60 -2.96 -6.07
N SER A 38 4.35 -3.45 -7.06
CA SER A 38 5.72 -2.98 -7.32
C SER A 38 5.79 -1.46 -7.50
N HIS A 39 4.78 -0.87 -8.14
CA HIS A 39 4.69 0.59 -8.31
C HIS A 39 4.56 1.32 -6.97
N GLU A 40 3.68 0.86 -6.07
CA GLU A 40 3.51 1.44 -4.73
C GLU A 40 4.79 1.31 -3.89
N ILE A 41 5.49 0.17 -4.00
CA ILE A 41 6.78 -0.06 -3.32
C ILE A 41 7.85 0.90 -3.84
N ASP A 42 7.98 1.04 -5.16
CA ASP A 42 8.94 1.95 -5.78
C ASP A 42 8.64 3.42 -5.44
N GLU A 43 7.37 3.80 -5.41
CA GLU A 43 6.93 5.14 -5.03
C GLU A 43 7.24 5.44 -3.57
N ALA A 44 7.02 4.47 -2.67
CA ALA A 44 7.39 4.59 -1.27
C ALA A 44 8.90 4.80 -1.09
N ARG A 45 9.74 4.00 -1.77
CA ARG A 45 11.20 4.16 -1.76
C ARG A 45 11.63 5.55 -2.27
N ARG A 46 11.09 5.99 -3.39
CA ARG A 46 11.37 7.33 -3.95
C ARG A 46 10.92 8.45 -3.01
N THR A 47 9.79 8.27 -2.35
CA THR A 47 9.24 9.24 -1.40
C THR A 47 10.18 9.42 -0.21
N LEU A 48 10.65 8.33 0.40
CA LEU A 48 11.61 8.41 1.50
C LEU A 48 12.92 9.06 1.07
N ALA A 49 13.49 8.65 -0.07
CA ALA A 49 14.70 9.26 -0.61
C ALA A 49 14.56 10.77 -0.84
N ARG A 50 13.39 11.23 -1.30
CA ARG A 50 13.10 12.66 -1.46
C ARG A 50 12.97 13.39 -0.13
N LEU A 51 12.37 12.77 0.88
CA LEU A 51 12.21 13.36 2.21
C LEU A 51 13.52 13.39 3.01
N ASP A 52 14.48 12.53 2.69
CA ASP A 52 15.82 12.51 3.29
C ASP A 52 16.77 13.51 2.62
N ALA A 53 16.46 13.99 1.41
CA ALA A 53 17.23 15.03 0.74
C ALA A 53 17.00 16.40 1.39
N PRO A 54 17.95 17.35 1.29
CA PRO A 54 17.73 18.72 1.72
C PRO A 54 16.62 19.36 0.88
N THR A 55 15.44 19.53 1.46
CA THR A 55 14.30 20.17 0.78
C THR A 55 14.09 21.61 1.24
N GLY A 56 13.37 22.38 0.42
CA GLY A 56 12.93 23.74 0.77
C GLY A 56 11.93 23.80 1.93
N PRO A 57 11.21 24.92 2.09
CA PRO A 57 10.32 25.16 3.23
C PRO A 57 9.33 24.01 3.47
N TYR A 58 9.23 23.58 4.72
CA TYR A 58 8.39 22.48 5.16
C TYR A 58 6.91 22.88 5.19
N ASP A 59 6.05 22.14 4.46
CA ASP A 59 4.61 22.40 4.37
C ASP A 59 3.77 21.68 5.44
N GLY A 60 4.40 20.94 6.36
CA GLY A 60 3.72 20.17 7.40
C GLY A 60 3.40 18.72 7.02
N SER A 61 3.64 18.29 5.78
CA SER A 61 3.19 16.98 5.28
C SER A 61 4.21 15.83 5.40
N ALA A 62 5.48 16.11 5.69
CA ALA A 62 6.58 15.11 5.63
C ALA A 62 6.42 14.02 6.68
N GLY A 63 5.99 14.34 7.91
CA GLY A 63 5.75 13.33 8.94
C GLY A 63 4.73 12.28 8.49
N PRO A 64 3.48 12.69 8.14
CA PRO A 64 2.47 11.80 7.59
C PRO A 64 2.90 11.09 6.30
N THR A 65 3.59 11.79 5.40
CA THR A 65 4.05 11.22 4.12
C THR A 65 5.09 10.13 4.33
N ARG A 66 6.05 10.34 5.25
CA ARG A 66 7.04 9.34 5.64
C ARG A 66 6.37 8.12 6.25
N ALA A 67 5.49 8.31 7.23
CA ALA A 67 4.79 7.21 7.89
C ALA A 67 4.01 6.34 6.90
N ARG A 68 3.35 6.95 5.90
CA ARG A 68 2.64 6.22 4.84
C ARG A 68 3.60 5.41 3.96
N ALA A 69 4.73 5.99 3.56
CA ALA A 69 5.72 5.28 2.74
C ALA A 69 6.35 4.10 3.51
N GLU A 70 6.69 4.30 4.78
CA GLU A 70 7.22 3.25 5.66
C GLU A 70 6.21 2.11 5.83
N ALA A 71 4.92 2.42 6.02
CA ALA A 71 3.87 1.40 6.15
C ALA A 71 3.74 0.52 4.90
N VAL A 72 3.90 1.08 3.70
CA VAL A 72 3.90 0.31 2.44
C VAL A 72 5.08 -0.67 2.39
N LEU A 73 6.28 -0.21 2.75
CA LEU A 73 7.48 -1.05 2.73
C LEU A 73 7.47 -2.13 3.82
N ASP A 74 6.94 -1.81 5.00
CA ASP A 74 6.73 -2.76 6.09
C ASP A 74 5.75 -3.87 5.68
N LEU A 75 4.61 -3.50 5.05
CA LEU A 75 3.66 -4.48 4.54
C LEU A 75 4.29 -5.36 3.44
N ALA A 76 5.05 -4.76 2.52
CA ALA A 76 5.75 -5.50 1.48
C ALA A 76 6.74 -6.53 2.06
N ALA A 77 7.50 -6.13 3.07
CA ALA A 77 8.42 -7.02 3.79
C ALA A 77 7.69 -8.19 4.47
N LYS A 78 6.58 -7.91 5.17
CA LYS A 78 5.75 -8.93 5.84
C LYS A 78 5.16 -9.97 4.88
N LEU A 79 4.83 -9.55 3.67
CA LEU A 79 4.26 -10.42 2.62
C LEU A 79 5.32 -11.01 1.68
N ALA A 80 6.59 -10.68 1.88
CA ALA A 80 7.70 -11.07 1.01
C ALA A 80 7.51 -10.68 -0.47
N VAL A 81 6.86 -9.53 -0.72
CA VAL A 81 6.72 -8.93 -2.06
C VAL A 81 7.74 -7.81 -2.26
N ARG A 82 8.12 -7.53 -3.51
CA ARG A 82 9.23 -6.61 -3.84
C ARG A 82 8.85 -5.64 -4.95
#